data_AF-A0A6Y2SD47-F1
#
_entry.id   AF-A0A6Y2SD47-F1
#
_cell.length_a   1.000
_cell.length_b   1.000
_cell.length_c   1.000
_cell.angle_alpha   90.00
_cell.angle_beta   90.00
_cell.angle_gamma   90.00
#
_symmetry.space_group_name_H-M   'P 1'
#
loop_
_entity.id
_entity.type
_entity.pdbx_description
1 polymer ?
#
loop_
_entity_poly.entity_id
_entity_poly.type
_entity_poly.pdbx_seq_one_letter_code
_entity_poly.pdbx_strand_id
1 'polypeptide(L)'
;MKLLITGGCGFLGSNLASFALSQGIDLIVFDNLSRKGATDNLHWLSSLGNFEFVHGDIRNKNDVTRLITKYMPDSCFHLAGQVAMTTSIDNPCMDFEINVGGTLNLLE
;
A
#
# COMPACT_ATOMS: atom_id res chain seq x y z
N MET A 1 13.21 -12.64 2.61
CA MET A 1 11.75 -12.74 2.78
C MET A 1 11.19 -11.46 2.22
N LYS A 2 10.22 -11.56 1.31
CA LYS A 2 9.61 -10.42 0.63
C LYS A 2 8.34 -9.99 1.34
N LEU A 3 8.34 -8.76 1.84
CA LEU A 3 7.18 -8.15 2.48
C LEU A 3 6.55 -7.13 1.53
N LEU A 4 5.27 -7.32 1.21
CA LEU A 4 4.45 -6.30 0.55
C LEU A 4 3.71 -5.46 1.60
N ILE A 5 3.74 -4.14 1.45
CA ILE A 5 2.89 -3.22 2.20
C ILE A 5 2.08 -2.38 1.20
N THR A 6 0.78 -2.66 1.11
CA THR A 6 -0.15 -1.77 0.39
C THR A 6 -0.54 -0.62 1.31
N GLY A 7 -0.69 0.60 0.78
CA GLY A 7 -0.84 1.80 1.62
C GLY A 7 0.44 2.12 2.40
N GLY A 8 1.60 1.69 1.89
CA GLY A 8 2.88 1.75 2.60
C GLY A 8 3.44 3.16 2.79
N CYS A 9 2.88 4.16 2.10
CA CYS A 9 3.22 5.57 2.34
C CYS A 9 2.25 6.25 3.32
N GLY A 10 1.25 5.53 3.82
CA GLY A 10 0.36 5.99 4.89
C GLY A 10 1.01 5.95 6.28
N PHE A 11 0.24 6.33 7.31
CA PHE A 11 0.74 6.42 8.69
C PHE A 11 1.24 5.08 9.25
N LEU A 12 0.42 4.03 9.24
CA LEU A 12 0.85 2.69 9.68
C LEU A 12 1.90 2.11 8.71
N GLY A 13 1.65 2.27 7.41
CA GLY A 13 2.48 1.72 6.36
C GLY A 13 3.93 2.16 6.44
N SER A 14 4.18 3.46 6.63
CA SER A 14 5.55 4.00 6.66
C SER A 14 6.31 3.57 7.92
N ASN A 15 5.63 3.46 9.07
CA ASN A 15 6.25 2.97 10.30
C ASN A 15 6.66 1.49 10.17
N LEU A 16 5.78 0.64 9.63
CA LEU A 16 6.10 -0.78 9.39
C LEU A 16 7.16 -0.95 8.32
N ALA A 17 7.12 -0.15 7.25
CA ALA A 17 8.13 -0.13 6.19
C ALA A 17 9.51 0.26 6.74
N SER A 18 9.59 1.31 7.56
CA SER A 18 10.85 1.73 8.21
C SER A 18 11.41 0.63 9.11
N PHE A 19 10.56 -0.04 9.89
CA PHE A 19 10.98 -1.19 10.69
C PHE A 19 11.49 -2.33 9.80
N ALA A 20 10.77 -2.69 8.74
CA ALA A 20 11.18 -3.74 7.81
C ALA A 20 12.56 -3.45 7.17
N LEU A 21 12.79 -2.20 6.74
CA LEU A 21 14.10 -1.74 6.26
C LEU A 21 15.19 -1.90 7.32
N SER A 22 14.93 -1.53 8.58
CA SER A 22 15.89 -1.68 9.68
C SER A 22 16.30 -3.15 9.94
N GLN A 23 15.43 -4.09 9.59
CA GLN A 23 15.66 -5.53 9.74
C GLN A 23 16.25 -6.18 8.48
N GLY A 24 16.50 -5.41 7.41
CA GLY A 24 17.01 -5.94 6.14
C GLY A 24 16.00 -6.84 5.40
N ILE A 25 14.69 -6.62 5.62
CA ILE A 25 13.64 -7.35 4.90
C ILE A 25 13.50 -6.78 3.49
N ASP A 26 13.34 -7.66 2.49
CA ASP A 26 13.11 -7.27 1.10
C ASP A 26 11.72 -6.63 0.98
N LEU A 27 11.66 -5.31 0.88
CA LEU A 27 10.42 -4.54 0.99
C LEU A 27 9.87 -4.13 -0.39
N ILE A 28 8.56 -4.31 -0.56
CA ILE A 28 7.78 -3.74 -1.66
C ILE A 28 6.69 -2.85 -1.06
N VAL A 29 6.61 -1.60 -1.51
CA VAL A 29 5.58 -0.63 -1.12
C VAL A 29 4.68 -0.35 -2.32
N PHE A 30 3.38 -0.55 -2.14
CA PHE A 30 2.35 -0.21 -3.13
C PHE A 30 1.44 0.90 -2.59
N ASP A 31 1.35 2.03 -3.29
CA ASP A 31 0.56 3.18 -2.84
C ASP A 31 0.16 4.07 -4.04
N ASN A 32 -0.99 4.74 -3.96
CA ASN A 32 -1.42 5.71 -4.98
C ASN A 32 -1.11 7.17 -4.58
N LEU A 33 -0.47 7.36 -3.42
CA LEU A 33 -0.07 8.65 -2.87
C LEU A 33 -1.23 9.64 -2.65
N SER A 34 -2.47 9.14 -2.60
CA SER A 34 -3.68 9.98 -2.48
C SER A 34 -3.78 10.69 -1.13
N ARG A 35 -3.20 10.12 -0.07
CA ARG A 35 -3.21 10.73 1.25
C ARG A 35 -2.21 11.88 1.30
N LYS A 36 -2.66 13.06 1.73
CA LYS A 36 -1.75 14.19 2.00
C LYS A 36 -0.64 13.76 2.97
N GLY A 37 0.61 13.97 2.58
CA GLY A 37 1.81 13.52 3.30
C GLY A 37 2.39 12.18 2.82
N ALA A 38 1.71 11.44 1.95
CA ALA A 38 2.21 10.16 1.43
C ALA A 38 3.51 10.34 0.61
N THR A 39 3.61 11.39 -0.21
CA THR A 39 4.85 11.73 -0.93
C THR A 39 6.00 12.04 0.01
N ASP A 40 5.72 12.73 1.13
CA ASP A 40 6.74 13.07 2.13
C ASP A 40 7.23 11.81 2.85
N ASN A 41 6.31 10.91 3.19
CA ASN A 41 6.64 9.60 3.76
C ASN A 41 7.43 8.73 2.77
N LEU A 42 7.10 8.77 1.47
CA LEU A 42 7.86 8.06 0.44
C LEU A 42 9.31 8.57 0.40
N HIS A 43 9.52 9.89 0.34
CA HIS A 43 10.85 10.48 0.38
C HIS A 43 11.61 10.12 1.66
N TRP A 44 10.92 10.15 2.80
CA TRP A 44 11.50 9.73 4.08
C TRP A 44 11.95 8.27 4.05
N LEU A 45 11.10 7.33 3.62
CA LEU A 45 11.47 5.91 3.49
C LEU A 45 12.66 5.72 2.55
N SER A 46 12.70 6.42 1.41
CA SER A 46 13.82 6.34 0.46
C SER A 46 15.16 6.79 1.04
N SER A 47 15.15 7.60 2.10
CA SER A 47 16.37 7.97 2.83
C SER A 47 16.87 6.90 3.81
N LEU A 48 16.03 5.91 4.15
CA LEU A 48 16.35 4.87 5.13
C LEU A 48 16.94 3.60 4.51
N GLY A 49 16.62 3.31 3.25
CA GLY A 49 17.09 2.12 2.56
C GLY A 49 16.46 1.92 1.20
N ASN A 50 16.95 0.92 0.48
CA ASN A 50 16.41 0.55 -0.83
C ASN A 50 15.18 -0.35 -0.66
N PHE A 51 14.14 -0.07 -1.43
CA PHE A 51 12.94 -0.89 -1.54
C PHE A 51 12.31 -0.66 -2.91
N GLU A 52 11.40 -1.55 -3.28
CA GLU A 52 10.62 -1.43 -4.51
C GLU A 52 9.39 -0.56 -4.25
N PHE A 53 9.32 0.62 -4.83
CA PHE A 53 8.11 1.44 -4.83
C PHE A 53 7.29 1.19 -6.10
N VAL A 54 6.01 0.86 -5.92
CA VAL A 54 5.06 0.65 -7.01
C VAL A 54 3.88 1.61 -6.83
N HIS A 55 3.81 2.61 -7.71
CA HIS A 55 2.63 3.47 -7.78
C HIS A 55 1.48 2.71 -8.45
N GLY A 56 0.32 2.65 -7.80
CA GLY A 56 -0.87 2.03 -8.38
C GLY A 56 -2.09 2.13 -7.47
N ASP A 57 -3.25 1.80 -8.01
CA ASP A 57 -4.53 1.89 -7.29
C ASP A 57 -5.03 0.50 -6.89
N ILE A 58 -5.35 0.30 -5.61
CA ILE A 58 -5.86 -0.98 -5.11
C ILE A 58 -7.20 -1.37 -5.76
N ARG A 59 -7.98 -0.38 -6.23
CA ARG A 59 -9.23 -0.61 -6.97
C ARG A 59 -9.00 -1.26 -8.33
N ASN A 60 -7.81 -1.08 -8.92
CA ASN A 60 -7.49 -1.59 -10.24
C ASN A 60 -7.01 -3.04 -10.15
N LYS A 61 -7.87 -3.98 -10.57
CA LYS A 61 -7.56 -5.42 -10.56
C LYS A 61 -6.25 -5.74 -11.27
N ASN A 62 -5.98 -5.13 -12.43
CA ASN A 62 -4.77 -5.40 -13.20
C ASN A 62 -3.50 -4.91 -12.48
N ASP A 63 -3.55 -3.75 -11.82
CA ASP A 63 -2.41 -3.25 -11.04
C ASP A 63 -2.07 -4.24 -9.91
N VAL A 64 -3.09 -4.70 -9.17
CA VAL A 64 -2.91 -5.64 -8.05
C VAL A 64 -2.45 -7.02 -8.54
N THR A 65 -3.07 -7.58 -9.58
CA THR A 65 -2.65 -8.87 -10.14
C THR A 65 -1.20 -8.81 -10.64
N ARG A 66 -0.79 -7.72 -11.31
CA ARG A 66 0.60 -7.55 -11.77
C ARG A 66 1.58 -7.37 -10.61
N LEU A 67 1.18 -6.64 -9.56
CA LEU A 67 1.98 -6.49 -8.34
C LEU A 67 2.28 -7.86 -7.72
N ILE A 68 1.25 -8.69 -7.51
CA ILE A 68 1.42 -10.00 -6.88
C ILE A 68 2.23 -10.94 -7.77
N THR A 69 1.89 -11.07 -9.05
CA THR A 69 2.58 -11.99 -9.96
C THR A 69 4.03 -11.60 -10.26
N LYS A 70 4.34 -10.29 -10.29
CA LYS A 70 5.72 -9.80 -10.50
C LYS A 70 6.60 -10.01 -9.27
N TYR A 71 6.10 -9.66 -8.09
CA TYR A 71 6.94 -9.61 -6.88
C TYR A 71 6.84 -10.87 -6.02
N MET A 72 5.76 -11.65 -6.11
CA MET A 72 5.52 -12.89 -5.35
C MET A 72 5.91 -12.75 -3.87
N PRO A 73 5.26 -11.85 -3.09
CA PRO A 73 5.62 -11.61 -1.70
C PRO A 73 5.30 -12.81 -0.81
N ASP A 74 6.13 -13.04 0.21
CA ASP A 74 5.93 -14.11 1.20
C ASP A 74 4.90 -13.69 2.27
N SER A 75 4.74 -12.39 2.48
CA SER A 75 3.82 -11.80 3.46
C SER A 75 3.32 -10.45 2.98
N CYS A 76 2.12 -10.07 3.40
CA CYS A 76 1.49 -8.80 3.02
C CYS A 76 0.82 -8.13 4.22
N PHE A 77 1.12 -6.85 4.44
CA PHE A 77 0.27 -5.96 5.22
C PHE A 77 -0.64 -5.18 4.27
N HIS A 78 -1.95 -5.45 4.35
CA HIS A 78 -2.95 -4.78 3.53
C HIS A 78 -3.51 -3.54 4.23
N LEU A 79 -2.95 -2.35 3.94
CA LEU A 79 -3.30 -1.09 4.61
C LEU A 79 -3.81 -0.02 3.63
N ALA A 80 -3.84 -0.29 2.32
CA ALA A 80 -4.48 0.58 1.35
C ALA A 80 -5.99 0.55 1.57
N GLY A 81 -6.54 1.65 2.07
CA GLY A 81 -7.95 1.76 2.45
C GLY A 81 -8.45 3.20 2.45
N GLN A 82 -9.75 3.38 2.27
CA GLN A 82 -10.46 4.61 2.59
C GLN A 82 -10.72 4.60 4.10
N VAL A 83 -10.11 5.54 4.83
CA VAL A 83 -10.02 5.49 6.30
C VAL A 83 -10.92 6.50 7.03
N ALA A 84 -11.53 7.44 6.30
CA ALA A 84 -12.33 8.50 6.89
C ALA A 84 -13.83 8.16 6.83
N MET A 85 -14.45 8.01 8.00
CA MET A 85 -15.90 7.78 8.10
C MET A 85 -16.72 8.92 7.45
N THR A 86 -16.32 10.17 7.64
CA THR A 86 -17.04 11.31 7.04
C THR A 86 -17.02 11.24 5.51
N THR A 87 -15.91 10.81 4.92
CA THR A 87 -15.77 10.61 3.48
C THR A 87 -16.57 9.41 2.98
N SER A 88 -16.74 8.35 3.77
CA SER A 88 -17.55 7.20 3.34
C SER A 88 -19.04 7.52 3.29
N ILE A 89 -19.52 8.45 4.11
CA ILE A 89 -20.91 8.95 4.04
C ILE A 89 -21.11 9.79 2.77
N ASP A 90 -20.16 10.67 2.46
CA ASP A 90 -20.23 11.58 1.31
C ASP A 90 -20.00 10.86 -0.04
N ASN A 91 -19.09 9.88 -0.05
CA ASN A 91 -18.74 9.09 -1.24
C ASN A 91 -18.64 7.59 -0.92
N PRO A 92 -19.78 6.91 -0.71
CA PRO A 92 -19.83 5.50 -0.34
C PRO A 92 -19.35 4.57 -1.47
N CYS A 93 -19.49 4.97 -2.73
CA CYS A 93 -19.00 4.19 -3.87
C CYS A 93 -17.47 4.07 -3.83
N MET A 94 -16.77 5.19 -3.63
CA MET A 94 -15.30 5.18 -3.49
C MET A 94 -14.86 4.35 -2.29
N ASP A 95 -15.54 4.49 -1.14
CA ASP A 95 -15.24 3.70 0.06
C ASP A 95 -15.33 2.20 -0.22
N PHE A 96 -16.43 1.76 -0.84
CA PHE A 96 -16.65 0.37 -1.19
C PHE A 96 -15.62 -0.16 -2.19
N GLU A 97 -15.33 0.59 -3.26
CA GLU A 97 -14.37 0.20 -4.28
C GLU A 97 -12.97 -0.01 -3.69
N ILE A 98 -12.51 0.91 -2.82
CA ILE A 98 -11.18 0.81 -2.21
C ILE A 98 -11.15 -0.33 -1.18
N ASN A 99 -12.08 -0.31 -0.23
CA ASN A 99 -12.01 -1.19 0.94
C ASN A 99 -12.44 -2.62 0.62
N VAL A 100 -13.53 -2.80 -0.12
CA VAL A 100 -14.06 -4.14 -0.46
C VAL A 100 -13.46 -4.62 -1.78
N GLY A 101 -13.60 -3.82 -2.83
CA GLY A 101 -13.08 -4.16 -4.16
C GLY A 101 -11.57 -4.37 -4.16
N GLY A 102 -10.82 -3.46 -3.51
CA GLY A 102 -9.38 -3.58 -3.39
C GLY A 102 -8.93 -4.81 -2.60
N THR A 103 -9.62 -5.15 -1.51
CA THR A 103 -9.33 -6.37 -0.75
C THR A 103 -9.60 -7.63 -1.59
N LEU A 104 -10.70 -7.67 -2.34
CA LEU A 104 -10.99 -8.80 -3.22
C LEU A 104 -9.97 -8.93 -4.36
N ASN A 105 -9.52 -7.81 -4.94
CA ASN A 105 -8.46 -7.84 -5.95
C ASN A 105 -7.16 -8.45 -5.42
N LEU A 106 -6.88 -8.32 -4.12
CA LEU A 106 -5.68 -8.87 -3.48
C LEU A 106 -5.84 -10.36 -3.11
N LEU A 107 -7.05 -10.80 -2.80
CA LEU A 107 -7.35 -12.19 -2.42
C LEU A 107 -7.47 -13.14 -3.62
N GLU A 108 -7.77 -12.62 -4.81
CA GLU A 108 -7.83 -13.32 -6.09
C GLU A 108 -6.45 -13.57 -6.73
#